data_AF-A0A8J3I3C7-F1
#
_entry.id   AF-A0A8J3I3C7-F1
#
_cell.length_a   1.000
_cell.length_b   1.000
_cell.length_c   1.000
_cell.angle_alpha   90.00
_cell.angle_beta   90.00
_cell.angle_gamma   90.00
#
_symmetry.space_group_name_H-M   'P 1'
#
loop_
_entity.id
_entity.type
_entity.pdbx_description
1 polymer ?
#
loop_
_entity_poly.entity_id
_entity_poly.type
_entity_poly.pdbx_seq_one_letter_code
_entity_poly.pdbx_strand_id
1 'polypeptide(L)' 'MGYLQELLQAFKKASVLVAFWFTFADYEKPYSNDPKHNLDMASYGIVQVRTQKGETYTDMNWEPRKAFEEFRKLW' A
#
# COMPACT_ATOMS: atom_id res chain seq x y z
N MET A 1 0.04 -8.42 -15.80
CA MET A 1 -0.06 -7.01 -15.35
C MET A 1 -0.78 -7.02 -14.00
N GLY A 2 -0.39 -6.16 -13.06
CA GLY A 2 -1.15 -5.96 -11.82
C GLY A 2 -2.27 -4.93 -12.00
N TYR A 3 -3.34 -5.00 -11.20
CA TYR A 3 -4.49 -4.09 -11.28
C TYR A 3 -4.09 -2.60 -11.25
N LEU A 4 -3.18 -2.21 -10.37
CA LEU A 4 -2.68 -0.83 -10.29
C LEU A 4 -2.01 -0.37 -11.59
N GLN A 5 -1.23 -1.23 -12.24
CA GLN A 5 -0.56 -0.88 -13.50
C GLN A 5 -1.58 -0.64 -14.62
N GLU A 6 -2.67 -1.41 -14.65
CA GLU A 6 -3.74 -1.23 -15.62
C GLU A 6 -4.48 0.10 -15.41
N LEU A 7 -4.78 0.46 -14.16
CA LEU A 7 -5.37 1.77 -13.83
C LEU A 7 -4.46 2.93 -14.24
N LEU A 8 -3.17 2.87 -13.91
CA LEU A 8 -2.21 3.91 -14.28
C LEU A 8 -2.11 4.08 -15.81
N GLN A 9 -2.13 2.98 -16.57
CA GLN A 9 -2.16 3.05 -18.03
C GLN A 9 -3.47 3.65 -18.56
N ALA A 10 -4.61 3.32 -17.97
CA ALA A 10 -5.90 3.89 -18.35
C ALA A 10 -5.95 5.41 -18.07
N PHE A 11 -5.47 5.86 -16.90
CA PHE A 11 -5.39 7.27 -16.56
C PHE A 11 -4.47 8.05 -17.48
N LYS A 12 -3.32 7.47 -17.83
CA LYS A 12 -2.39 8.06 -18.81
C LYS A 12 -3.05 8.21 -20.19
N LYS A 13 -3.78 7.20 -20.67
CA LYS A 13 -4.51 7.26 -21.94
C LYS A 13 -5.63 8.31 -21.92
N ALA A 14 -6.33 8.43 -20.81
CA ALA A 14 -7.42 9.39 -20.62
C ALA A 14 -6.94 10.81 -20.33
N SER A 15 -5.63 11.07 -20.30
CA SER A 15 -5.05 12.38 -19.94
C SER A 15 -5.57 12.92 -18.59
N VAL A 16 -5.76 12.01 -17.62
CA VAL A 16 -6.16 12.39 -16.26
C VAL A 16 -5.05 13.23 -15.62
N LEU A 17 -5.41 14.42 -15.16
CA LEU A 17 -4.45 15.37 -14.57
C LEU A 17 -3.94 14.90 -13.21
N VAL A 18 -4.82 14.37 -12.35
CA VAL A 18 -4.50 13.93 -10.99
C VAL A 18 -5.36 12.70 -10.64
N ALA A 19 -4.73 11.72 -9.98
CA ALA A 19 -5.41 10.61 -9.33
C ALA A 19 -4.79 10.40 -7.93
N PHE A 20 -5.59 9.95 -6.97
CA PHE A 20 -5.13 9.64 -5.62
C PHE A 20 -5.55 8.22 -5.24
N TRP A 21 -4.74 7.56 -4.40
CA TRP A 21 -5.05 6.23 -3.88
C TRP A 21 -5.68 6.35 -2.49
N PHE A 22 -6.85 5.75 -2.31
CA PHE A 22 -7.45 5.53 -1.00
C PHE A 22 -7.21 4.06 -0.60
N THR A 23 -6.34 3.75 0.36
CA THR A 23 -5.59 4.62 1.30
C THR A 23 -4.10 4.28 1.33
N PHE A 24 -3.27 5.18 1.87
CA PHE A 24 -1.86 4.88 2.11
C PHE A 24 -1.69 3.79 3.18
N ALA A 25 -2.24 4.04 4.37
CA ALA A 25 -2.20 3.17 5.54
C ALA A 25 -3.61 3.03 6.16
N ASP A 26 -3.84 1.92 6.85
CA ASP A 26 -5.07 1.65 7.59
C ASP A 26 -4.73 1.29 9.04
N TYR A 27 -4.76 2.29 9.91
CA TYR A 27 -4.34 2.15 11.31
C TYR A 27 -5.34 1.33 12.16
N GLU A 28 -6.57 1.14 11.67
CA GLU A 28 -7.59 0.34 12.34
C GLU A 28 -7.43 -1.16 12.05
N LYS A 29 -6.59 -1.52 11.06
CA LYS A 29 -6.36 -2.90 10.62
C LYS A 29 -4.87 -3.25 10.70
N PRO A 30 -4.29 -3.30 11.92
CA PRO A 30 -2.87 -3.60 12.08
C PRO A 30 -2.56 -5.05 11.71
N TYR A 31 -1.30 -5.28 11.38
CA TYR A 31 -0.77 -6.61 11.17
C TYR A 31 -0.54 -7.36 12.47
N SER A 32 -0.74 -8.68 12.41
CA SER A 32 -0.31 -9.62 13.43
C SER A 32 0.37 -10.84 12.80
N ASN A 33 1.40 -11.36 13.47
CA ASN A 33 1.99 -12.66 13.14
C ASN A 33 1.03 -13.83 13.44
N ASP A 34 0.02 -13.62 14.30
CA ASP A 34 -1.06 -14.58 14.51
C ASP A 34 -2.15 -14.36 13.44
N PRO A 35 -2.36 -15.32 12.52
CA PRO A 35 -3.35 -15.19 11.45
C PRO A 35 -4.77 -14.90 11.94
N LYS A 36 -5.16 -15.36 13.14
CA LYS A 36 -6.50 -15.12 13.69
C LYS A 36 -6.75 -13.67 14.08
N HIS A 37 -5.68 -12.92 14.33
CA HIS A 37 -5.73 -11.52 14.75
C HIS A 37 -5.17 -10.57 13.67
N ASN A 38 -4.89 -11.08 12.48
CA ASN A 38 -4.28 -10.31 11.42
C ASN A 38 -5.33 -9.54 10.60
N LEU A 39 -5.79 -8.39 11.13
CA LEU A 39 -6.80 -7.55 10.48
C LEU A 39 -6.29 -6.88 9.19
N ASP A 40 -4.97 -6.77 9.05
CA ASP A 40 -4.29 -6.24 7.87
C ASP A 40 -4.71 -6.94 6.55
N MET A 41 -5.19 -8.18 6.62
CA MET A 41 -5.72 -8.90 5.46
C MET A 41 -6.94 -8.21 4.81
N ALA A 42 -7.64 -7.36 5.57
CA ALA A 42 -8.77 -6.56 5.09
C ALA A 42 -8.39 -5.10 4.80
N SER A 43 -7.10 -4.75 4.84
CA SER A 43 -6.61 -3.39 4.58
C SER A 43 -6.60 -3.09 3.08
N TYR A 44 -7.07 -1.89 2.72
CA TYR A 44 -6.88 -1.30 1.38
C TYR A 44 -5.58 -0.49 1.26
N GLY A 45 -4.80 -0.44 2.35
CA GLY A 45 -3.52 0.28 2.43
C GLY A 45 -2.45 -0.31 1.53
N ILE A 46 -1.58 0.54 1.00
CA ILE A 46 -0.37 0.11 0.26
C ILE A 46 0.82 -0.18 1.18
N VAL A 47 0.65 0.03 2.49
CA VAL A 47 1.57 -0.42 3.54
C VAL A 47 0.84 -1.30 4.54
N GLN A 48 1.60 -2.16 5.20
CA GLN A 48 1.15 -3.00 6.31
C GLN A 48 1.50 -2.30 7.62
N VAL A 49 0.50 -1.87 8.39
CA VAL A 49 0.73 -1.17 9.67
C VAL A 49 1.18 -2.16 10.74
N ARG A 50 2.26 -1.83 11.47
CA ARG A 50 2.89 -2.71 12.47
C ARG A 50 3.00 -2.00 13.82
N THR A 51 3.08 -2.79 14.89
CA THR A 51 3.41 -2.28 16.23
C THR A 51 4.92 -2.07 16.41
N GLN A 52 5.73 -2.80 15.62
CA GLN A 52 7.18 -2.70 15.57
C GLN A 52 7.63 -1.88 14.35
N LYS A 53 8.92 -1.52 14.32
CA LYS A 53 9.51 -0.86 13.15
C LYS A 53 9.47 -1.75 11.91
N GLY A 54 9.32 -1.13 10.76
CA GLY A 54 9.47 -1.77 9.46
C GLY A 54 10.91 -2.22 9.24
N GLU A 55 11.07 -3.14 8.30
CA GLU A 55 12.34 -3.67 7.84
C GLU A 55 12.90 -2.81 6.71
N THR A 56 12.06 -2.38 5.77
CA THR A 56 12.50 -1.52 4.65
C THR A 56 12.76 -0.08 5.10
N TYR A 57 11.89 0.45 5.95
CA TYR A 57 12.00 1.81 6.52
C TYR A 57 12.08 1.71 8.04
N THR A 58 13.30 1.65 8.58
CA THR A 58 13.57 1.33 9.99
C THR A 58 13.13 2.40 10.98
N ASP A 59 12.80 3.59 10.51
CA ASP A 59 12.20 4.69 11.26
C ASP A 59 10.66 4.68 11.23
N MET A 60 10.05 3.85 10.38
CA MET A 60 8.60 3.77 10.20
C MET A 60 7.99 2.57 10.94
N ASN A 61 6.72 2.67 11.35
CA ASN A 61 5.95 1.58 11.98
C ASN A 61 5.07 0.83 10.96
N TRP A 62 5.54 0.69 9.73
CA TRP A 62 4.84 0.01 8.66
C TRP A 62 5.82 -0.58 7.65
N GLU A 63 5.35 -1.56 6.87
CA GLU A 63 6.15 -2.21 5.82
C GLU A 63 5.49 -2.01 4.44
N PRO A 64 6.24 -1.68 3.37
CA PRO A 64 5.70 -1.57 2.02
C PRO A 64 5.04 -2.86 1.52
N ARG A 65 3.94 -2.71 0.79
CA ARG A 65 3.40 -3.79 -0.06
C ARG A 65 3.91 -3.64 -1.49
N LYS A 66 3.69 -4.67 -2.31
CA LYS A 66 3.98 -4.64 -3.75
C LYS A 66 3.39 -3.42 -4.47
N ALA A 67 2.21 -2.95 -4.08
CA ALA A 67 1.58 -1.76 -4.67
C ALA A 67 2.37 -0.46 -4.38
N PHE A 68 2.98 -0.33 -3.20
CA PHE A 68 3.85 0.80 -2.88
C PHE A 68 5.05 0.87 -3.83
N GLU A 69 5.69 -0.26 -4.13
CA GLU A 69 6.80 -0.31 -5.07
C GLU A 69 6.43 0.10 -6.49
N GLU A 70 5.19 -0.18 -6.92
CA GLU A 70 4.70 0.30 -8.22
C GLU A 70 4.52 1.82 -8.23
N PHE A 71 4.03 2.42 -7.14
CA PHE A 71 3.97 3.87 -7.00
C PHE A 71 5.35 4.51 -6.95
N ARG A 72 6.32 3.87 -6.28
CA ARG A 72 7.69 4.37 -6.16
C ARG A 72 8.37 4.53 -7.52
N LYS A 73 8.05 3.71 -8.52
CA LYS A 73 8.62 3.79 -9.87
C LYS A 73 8.18 5.03 -10.65
N LEU A 74 7.17 5.76 -10.17
CA LEU A 74 6.65 6.95 -10.84
C LEU A 74 7.41 8.24 -10.46
N TRP A 75 8.33 8.18 -9.49
CA TRP A 75 9.10 9.31 -8.95
C TRP A 75 10.57 8.92 -8.75
#